data_AF-A0A2A4J836-F1
#
_entry.id   AF-A0A2A4J836-F1
#
_cell.length_a   1.000
_cell.length_b   1.000
_cell.length_c   1.000
_cell.angle_alpha   90.00
_cell.angle_beta   90.00
_cell.angle_gamma   90.00
#
_symmetry.space_group_name_H-M   'P 1'
#
loop_
_entity.id
_entity.type
_entity.pdbx_description
1 polymer ?
#
loop_
_entity_poly.entity_id
_entity_poly.type
_entity_poly.pdbx_seq_one_letter_code
_entity_poly.pdbx_strand_id
1 'polypeptide(L)'
;MKFLTWITWHWCWGLLVISPKCSYGEKFILGYLTGSERRPGDYSYQRPGRVISGAISMAVDEVNEKLLGPMGHSLDFVVAETYGQEEVSIRQVASLWAANVSAFIGPQETCVHEGRMAAAFNLPMVSY
;
A
#
# COMPACT_ATOMS: atom_id res chain seq x y z
N MET A 1 -22.25 58.21 44.97
CA MET A 1 -21.60 56.91 45.27
C MET A 1 -22.46 55.79 44.69
N LYS A 2 -21.84 54.76 44.05
CA LYS A 2 -22.37 53.77 43.09
C LYS A 2 -22.37 54.32 41.64
N PHE A 3 -21.28 54.30 40.87
CA PHE A 3 -20.35 53.22 40.46
C PHE A 3 -21.03 52.03 39.76
N LEU A 4 -21.10 52.16 38.43
CA LEU A 4 -20.64 51.16 37.45
C LEU A 4 -21.26 49.76 37.50
N THR A 5 -22.28 49.52 36.66
CA THR A 5 -22.65 48.18 36.18
C THR A 5 -22.84 48.24 34.67
N TRP A 6 -21.73 48.18 33.95
CA TRP A 6 -21.68 47.89 32.51
C TRP A 6 -21.07 46.50 32.34
N ILE A 7 -21.73 45.70 31.49
CA ILE A 7 -21.14 44.61 30.70
C ILE A 7 -20.63 43.40 31.51
N THR A 8 -21.51 42.42 31.70
CA THR A 8 -21.11 41.01 31.86
C THR A 8 -22.16 40.10 31.23
N TRP A 9 -22.39 40.20 29.92
CA TRP A 9 -23.29 39.25 29.24
C TRP A 9 -22.96 39.03 27.76
N HIS A 10 -21.68 39.03 27.39
CA HIS A 10 -21.25 38.60 26.07
C HIS A 10 -19.90 37.92 26.21
N TRP A 11 -19.86 36.63 26.55
CA TRP A 11 -18.74 35.70 26.34
C TRP A 11 -19.25 34.27 26.63
N CYS A 12 -20.17 33.81 25.80
CA CYS A 12 -20.49 32.38 25.70
C CYS A 12 -20.81 32.04 24.25
N TRP A 13 -19.99 32.55 23.31
CA TRP A 13 -20.02 32.09 21.94
C TRP A 13 -18.83 31.16 21.68
N GLY A 14 -19.15 29.87 21.64
CA GLY A 14 -18.55 28.94 20.70
C GLY A 14 -17.09 28.57 20.95
N LEU A 15 -16.80 27.92 22.08
CA LEU A 15 -15.77 26.88 22.07
C LEU A 15 -16.35 25.68 21.32
N LEU A 16 -16.42 25.81 19.99
CA LEU A 16 -16.60 24.69 19.09
C LEU A 16 -15.28 23.93 19.18
N VAL A 17 -15.22 22.98 20.11
CA VAL A 17 -14.11 22.03 20.22
C VAL A 17 -14.12 21.27 18.90
N ILE A 18 -13.29 21.72 17.97
CA ILE A 18 -12.89 20.95 16.80
C ILE A 18 -12.12 19.78 17.39
N SER A 19 -12.84 18.71 17.73
CA SER A 19 -12.20 17.44 18.02
C SER A 19 -11.51 17.06 16.72
N PRO A 20 -10.17 17.06 16.66
CA PRO A 20 -9.51 16.52 15.48
C PRO A 20 -10.03 15.09 15.38
N LYS A 21 -10.66 14.74 14.25
CA LYS A 21 -10.99 13.35 13.98
C LYS A 21 -9.66 12.61 14.06
N CYS A 22 -9.46 11.87 15.16
CA CYS A 22 -8.38 10.92 15.27
C CYS A 22 -8.78 9.81 14.30
N SER A 23 -8.46 9.99 13.02
CA SER A 23 -8.60 8.95 12.02
C SER A 23 -7.64 7.86 12.44
N TYR A 24 -8.16 6.67 12.72
CA TYR A 24 -7.31 5.53 12.98
C TYR A 24 -6.53 5.25 11.69
N GLY A 25 -5.21 5.39 11.78
CA GLY A 25 -4.31 5.14 10.66
C GLY A 25 -4.46 3.73 10.12
N GLU A 26 -4.86 3.60 8.85
CA GLU A 26 -4.90 2.30 8.19
C GLU A 26 -3.51 1.92 7.65
N LYS A 27 -3.17 0.63 7.76
CA LYS A 27 -1.98 0.03 7.14
C LYS A 27 -2.42 -0.76 5.91
N PHE A 28 -2.04 -0.27 4.74
CA PHE A 28 -2.27 -0.95 3.46
C PHE A 28 -1.13 -1.92 3.17
N ILE A 29 -1.46 -3.17 2.81
CA ILE A 29 -0.46 -4.20 2.49
C ILE A 29 -0.53 -4.50 1.00
N LEU A 30 0.55 -4.26 0.27
CA LEU A 30 0.67 -4.58 -1.15
C LEU A 30 1.22 -6.00 -1.35
N GLY A 31 0.72 -6.70 -2.36
CA GLY A 31 1.36 -7.91 -2.88
C GLY A 31 2.36 -7.54 -3.98
N TYR A 32 3.65 -7.83 -3.78
CA TYR A 32 4.71 -7.54 -4.74
C TYR A 32 5.14 -8.82 -5.46
N LEU A 33 4.73 -8.99 -6.71
CA LEU A 33 5.10 -10.14 -7.53
C LEU A 33 6.39 -9.87 -8.29
N THR A 34 7.43 -10.67 -8.04
CA THR A 34 8.75 -10.46 -8.63
C THR A 34 9.39 -11.76 -9.08
N GLY A 35 10.22 -11.65 -10.12
CA GLY A 35 11.04 -12.72 -10.64
C GLY A 35 12.50 -12.54 -10.22
N SER A 36 12.81 -12.80 -8.95
CA SER A 36 14.12 -12.49 -8.35
C SER A 36 14.98 -13.72 -8.09
N GLU A 37 14.38 -14.92 -8.11
CA GLU A 37 15.06 -16.17 -7.80
C GLU A 37 15.06 -17.13 -8.99
N ARG A 38 15.89 -18.17 -8.91
CA ARG A 38 15.85 -19.29 -9.87
C ARG A 38 15.26 -20.50 -9.19
N ARG A 39 14.56 -21.32 -9.95
CA ARG A 39 14.23 -22.67 -9.50
C ARG A 39 15.50 -23.53 -9.42
N PRO A 40 15.53 -24.56 -8.55
CA PRO A 40 16.60 -25.54 -8.56
C PRO A 40 16.81 -26.14 -9.95
N GLY A 41 18.05 -26.07 -10.46
CA GLY A 41 18.40 -26.57 -11.79
C GLY A 41 18.25 -25.56 -12.93
N ASP A 42 17.66 -24.39 -12.68
CA ASP A 42 17.66 -23.28 -13.63
C ASP A 42 18.90 -22.41 -13.40
N TYR A 43 19.73 -22.28 -14.44
CA TYR A 43 20.95 -21.46 -14.42
C TYR A 43 20.87 -20.26 -15.39
N SER A 44 19.85 -20.21 -16.25
CA SER A 44 19.77 -19.25 -17.36
C SER A 44 18.81 -18.10 -17.08
N TYR A 45 17.84 -18.26 -16.18
CA TYR A 45 16.88 -17.19 -15.88
C TYR A 45 17.59 -15.92 -15.37
N GLN A 46 17.28 -14.77 -15.95
CA GLN A 46 18.04 -13.54 -15.71
C GLN A 46 17.76 -12.90 -14.34
N ARG A 47 16.64 -13.28 -13.70
CA ARG A 47 16.16 -12.71 -12.43
C ARG A 47 16.02 -11.19 -12.49
N PRO A 48 15.21 -10.66 -13.42
CA PRO A 48 15.07 -9.22 -13.60
C PRO A 48 14.62 -8.52 -12.31
N GLY A 49 13.91 -9.22 -11.42
CA GLY A 49 13.52 -8.71 -10.10
C GLY A 49 14.70 -8.22 -9.24
N ARG A 50 15.88 -8.83 -9.34
CA ARG A 50 17.07 -8.40 -8.55
C ARG A 50 17.50 -6.97 -8.80
N VAL A 51 17.25 -6.44 -10.00
CA VAL A 51 17.67 -5.09 -10.39
C VAL A 51 16.70 -4.03 -9.85
N ILE A 52 15.46 -4.42 -9.60
CA ILE A 52 14.36 -3.47 -9.39
C ILE A 52 13.69 -3.60 -8.02
N SER A 53 13.87 -4.72 -7.30
CA SER A 53 13.23 -4.91 -6.00
C SER A 53 13.74 -3.92 -4.94
N GLY A 54 14.91 -3.30 -5.14
CA GLY A 54 15.33 -2.17 -4.31
C GLY A 54 14.49 -0.90 -4.51
N ALA A 55 13.93 -0.71 -5.71
CA ALA A 55 13.12 0.46 -6.03
C ALA A 55 11.75 0.43 -5.33
N ILE A 56 11.14 -0.76 -5.16
CA ILE A 56 9.86 -0.84 -4.44
C ILE A 56 10.02 -0.51 -2.95
N SER A 57 11.11 -0.95 -2.31
CA SER A 57 11.41 -0.58 -0.92
C SER A 57 11.56 0.93 -0.79
N MET A 58 12.36 1.56 -1.67
CA MET A 58 12.54 3.01 -1.69
C MET A 58 11.21 3.75 -1.92
N ALA A 59 10.38 3.28 -2.85
CA ALA A 59 9.09 3.91 -3.13
C ALA A 59 8.13 3.85 -1.94
N VAL A 60 8.10 2.72 -1.22
CA VAL A 60 7.28 2.57 -0.01
C VAL A 60 7.74 3.51 1.10
N ASP A 61 9.06 3.64 1.31
CA ASP A 61 9.62 4.59 2.29
C ASP A 61 9.22 6.03 1.95
N GLU A 62 9.38 6.44 0.69
CA GLU A 62 9.05 7.80 0.26
C GLU A 62 7.54 8.11 0.35
N VAL A 63 6.68 7.16 -0.03
CA VAL A 63 5.22 7.32 0.06
C VAL A 63 4.77 7.41 1.51
N ASN A 64 5.35 6.59 2.39
CA ASN A 64 5.06 6.64 3.82
C ASN A 64 5.49 7.96 4.45
N GLU A 65 6.70 8.44 4.13
CA GLU A 65 7.23 9.69 4.69
C GLU A 65 6.46 10.92 4.18
N LYS A 66 6.23 11.01 2.86
CA LYS A 66 5.78 12.25 2.22
C LYS A 66 4.27 12.34 2.03
N LEU A 67 3.58 11.21 1.81
CA LEU A 67 2.16 11.20 1.42
C LEU A 67 1.26 10.62 2.52
N LEU A 68 1.51 9.38 2.95
CA LEU A 68 0.59 8.66 3.84
C LEU A 68 0.78 9.03 5.32
N GLY A 69 2.02 9.20 5.77
CA GLY A 69 2.35 9.55 7.16
C GLY A 69 1.64 10.82 7.66
N PRO A 70 1.61 11.93 6.90
CA PRO A 70 0.84 13.13 7.26
C PRO A 70 -0.67 12.89 7.41
N MET A 71 -1.21 11.87 6.75
CA MET A 71 -2.62 11.46 6.84
C MET A 71 -2.86 10.41 7.93
N GLY A 72 -1.81 9.97 8.62
CA GLY A 72 -1.84 8.91 9.63
C GLY A 72 -1.83 7.49 9.04
N HIS A 73 -1.69 7.31 7.74
CA HIS A 73 -1.69 6.01 7.08
C HIS A 73 -0.28 5.46 6.88
N SER A 74 -0.19 4.15 6.59
CA SER A 74 1.06 3.51 6.18
C SER A 74 0.84 2.49 5.08
N LEU A 75 1.90 2.22 4.34
CA LEU A 75 1.99 1.25 3.27
C LEU A 75 3.12 0.28 3.59
N ASP A 76 2.89 -0.99 3.32
CA ASP A 76 3.89 -2.05 3.44
C ASP A 76 3.65 -3.06 2.31
N PHE A 77 4.56 -4.00 2.12
CA PHE A 77 4.43 -4.99 1.05
C PHE A 77 4.95 -6.36 1.44
N VAL A 78 4.38 -7.38 0.81
CA VAL A 78 4.81 -8.77 0.93
C VAL A 78 5.35 -9.22 -0.42
N VAL A 79 6.57 -9.75 -0.41
CA VAL A 79 7.23 -10.27 -1.61
C VAL A 79 6.66 -11.64 -1.96
N ALA A 80 6.33 -11.84 -3.23
CA ALA A 80 5.91 -13.11 -3.79
C ALA A 80 6.73 -13.45 -5.04
N GLU A 81 7.54 -14.52 -4.94
CA GLU A 81 8.43 -14.95 -6.01
C GLU A 81 7.67 -15.73 -7.09
N THR A 82 7.90 -15.37 -8.35
CA THR A 82 7.25 -15.97 -9.53
C THR A 82 8.18 -16.88 -10.33
N TYR A 83 9.51 -16.77 -10.17
CA TYR A 83 10.52 -17.42 -10.99
C TYR A 83 10.35 -17.17 -12.51
N GLY A 84 9.70 -16.06 -12.87
CA GLY A 84 9.34 -15.73 -14.26
C GLY A 84 8.35 -16.70 -14.91
N GLN A 85 7.63 -17.49 -14.12
CA GLN A 85 6.72 -18.54 -14.59
C GLN A 85 5.26 -18.18 -14.33
N GLU A 86 4.46 -18.16 -15.38
CA GLU A 86 3.05 -17.73 -15.35
C GLU A 86 2.23 -18.55 -14.36
N GLU A 87 2.41 -19.88 -14.31
CA GLU A 87 1.63 -20.73 -13.42
C GLU A 87 1.95 -20.48 -11.93
N VAL A 88 3.19 -20.10 -11.62
CA VAL A 88 3.58 -19.68 -10.26
C VAL A 88 3.00 -18.32 -9.96
N SER A 89 3.13 -17.40 -10.90
CA SER A 89 2.66 -16.02 -10.78
C SER A 89 1.16 -15.97 -10.48
N ILE A 90 0.34 -16.70 -11.24
CA ILE A 90 -1.10 -16.88 -10.97
C ILE A 90 -1.35 -17.45 -9.56
N ARG A 91 -0.59 -18.47 -9.15
CA ARG A 91 -0.69 -19.05 -7.80
C ARG A 91 -0.33 -18.03 -6.72
N GLN A 92 0.66 -17.18 -6.95
CA GLN A 92 1.03 -16.12 -6.01
C GLN A 92 -0.06 -15.07 -5.87
N VAL A 93 -0.70 -14.65 -6.97
CA VAL A 93 -1.86 -13.75 -6.92
C VAL A 93 -2.96 -14.34 -6.03
N ALA A 94 -3.28 -15.62 -6.21
CA ALA A 94 -4.26 -16.32 -5.36
C ALA A 94 -3.85 -16.33 -3.88
N SER A 95 -2.58 -16.60 -3.58
CA SER A 95 -2.04 -16.64 -2.23
C SER A 95 -2.08 -15.27 -1.55
N LEU A 96 -1.71 -14.22 -2.27
CA LEU A 96 -1.72 -12.85 -1.78
C LEU A 96 -3.16 -12.35 -1.57
N TRP A 97 -4.09 -12.69 -2.46
CA TRP A 97 -5.52 -12.42 -2.25
C TRP A 97 -6.04 -13.09 -0.97
N ALA A 98 -5.69 -14.36 -0.74
CA ALA A 98 -6.05 -15.08 0.49
C ALA A 98 -5.41 -14.45 1.75
N ALA A 99 -4.28 -13.76 1.61
CA ALA A 99 -3.63 -12.99 2.67
C ALA A 99 -4.21 -11.58 2.87
N ASN A 100 -5.30 -11.23 2.17
CA ASN A 100 -6.01 -9.96 2.29
C ASN A 100 -5.14 -8.72 1.97
N VAL A 101 -4.34 -8.79 0.91
CA VAL A 101 -3.62 -7.61 0.39
C VAL A 101 -4.58 -6.58 -0.19
N SER A 102 -4.21 -5.31 -0.10
CA SER A 102 -4.99 -4.17 -0.59
C SER A 102 -4.86 -3.96 -2.11
N ALA A 103 -3.74 -4.38 -2.70
CA ALA A 103 -3.45 -4.24 -4.13
C ALA A 103 -2.23 -5.09 -4.53
N PHE A 104 -1.98 -5.21 -5.84
CA PHE A 104 -0.81 -5.90 -6.40
C PHE A 104 0.10 -4.95 -7.18
N ILE A 105 1.41 -5.16 -7.04
CA ILE A 105 2.46 -4.54 -7.86
C ILE A 105 3.21 -5.67 -8.57
N GLY A 106 3.25 -5.62 -9.89
CA GLY A 106 3.75 -6.69 -10.76
C GLY A 106 2.64 -7.58 -11.30
N PRO A 107 3.01 -8.72 -11.94
CA PRO A 107 4.39 -9.18 -12.16
C PRO A 107 5.04 -8.51 -13.39
N GLN A 108 6.28 -8.92 -13.70
CA GLN A 108 7.08 -8.39 -14.80
C GLN A 108 6.80 -9.10 -16.13
N GLU A 109 6.93 -10.43 -16.12
CA GLU A 109 6.97 -11.21 -17.36
C GLU A 109 5.59 -11.61 -17.87
N THR A 110 4.60 -11.69 -16.97
CA THR A 110 3.32 -12.37 -17.21
C THR A 110 2.18 -11.55 -16.60
N CYS A 111 1.62 -10.57 -17.31
CA CYS A 111 0.64 -9.65 -16.70
C CYS A 111 -0.83 -9.95 -17.07
N VAL A 112 -1.07 -10.67 -18.17
CA VAL A 112 -2.40 -10.77 -18.77
C VAL A 112 -3.36 -11.62 -17.92
N HIS A 113 -2.89 -12.75 -17.40
CA HIS A 113 -3.74 -13.70 -16.66
C HIS A 113 -3.94 -13.25 -15.21
N GLU A 114 -2.87 -12.75 -14.61
CA GLU A 114 -2.77 -12.19 -13.28
C GLU A 114 -3.62 -10.95 -13.14
N GLY A 115 -3.57 -10.04 -14.12
CA GLY A 115 -4.41 -8.84 -14.16
C GLY A 115 -5.89 -9.18 -14.25
N ARG A 116 -6.26 -10.20 -15.04
CA ARG A 116 -7.65 -10.70 -15.11
C ARG A 116 -8.10 -11.31 -13.78
N MET A 117 -7.22 -12.07 -13.11
CA MET A 117 -7.50 -12.64 -11.81
C MET A 117 -7.68 -11.57 -10.73
N ALA A 118 -6.79 -10.58 -10.68
CA ALA A 118 -6.88 -9.43 -9.78
C ALA A 118 -8.19 -8.64 -10.00
N ALA A 119 -8.56 -8.41 -11.27
CA ALA A 119 -9.82 -7.78 -11.63
C ALA A 119 -11.03 -8.60 -11.16
N ALA A 120 -10.98 -9.93 -11.24
CA ALA A 120 -12.04 -10.80 -10.73
C ALA A 120 -12.22 -10.70 -9.20
N PHE A 121 -11.14 -10.41 -8.47
CA PHE A 121 -11.19 -10.14 -7.02
C PHE A 121 -11.50 -8.69 -6.67
N ASN A 122 -11.71 -7.82 -7.67
CA ASN A 122 -11.88 -6.38 -7.50
C ASN A 122 -10.71 -5.72 -6.74
N LEU A 123 -9.48 -6.19 -7.01
CA LEU A 123 -8.24 -5.63 -6.45
C LEU A 123 -7.41 -5.00 -7.58
N PRO A 124 -6.86 -3.79 -7.38
CA PRO A 124 -6.05 -3.14 -8.40
C PRO A 124 -4.69 -3.84 -8.54
N MET A 125 -4.18 -3.87 -9.78
CA MET A 125 -2.86 -4.40 -10.12
C MET A 125 -2.14 -3.44 -11.07
N VAL A 126 -0.86 -3.18 -10.80
CA VAL A 126 0.02 -2.37 -11.66
C VAL A 126 1.25 -3.20 -12.01
N SER A 127 1.34 -3.68 -13.25
CA SER A 127 2.52 -4.36 -13.78
C SER A 127 3.62 -3.37 -14.17
N TYR A 128 4.87 -3.85 -14.26
CA TYR A 128 6.04 -3.02 -14.55
C TYR A 128 7.10 -3.77 -15.37
#